data_AF-A0A9P0CQI4-F1
#
_entry.id   AF-A0A9P0CQI4-F1
#
_cell.length_a   1.000
_cell.length_b   1.000
_cell.length_c   1.000
_cell.angle_alpha   90.00
_cell.angle_beta   90.00
_cell.angle_gamma   90.00
#
_symmetry.space_group_name_H-M   'P 1'
#
loop_
_entity.id
_entity.type
_entity.pdbx_description
1 polymer ?
#
loop_
_entity_poly.entity_id
_entity_poly.type
_entity_poly.pdbx_seq_one_letter_code
_entity_poly.pdbx_strand_id
1 'polypeptide(L)'
;MTQASEFQTKDSNWSLQEIMFLDVNINRFNSIAASSYIELSISINNKNDVLNIENQDNACFAWSINAAIFPAEGDPKNPSSYPHYDTLLDFQGIDFPVKLKDIKKFENMNNISVNVFGIQRL
;
A
#
# COMPACT_ATOMS: atom_id res chain seq x y z
N MET A 1 -3.59 -33.45 -8.81
CA MET A 1 -3.48 -33.35 -10.29
C MET A 1 -3.53 -31.88 -10.66
N THR A 2 -2.65 -31.43 -11.55
CA THR A 2 -2.50 -30.02 -11.93
C THR A 2 -3.57 -29.63 -12.96
N GLN A 3 -4.15 -28.44 -12.89
CA GLN A 3 -5.22 -27.95 -13.79
C GLN A 3 -4.91 -28.12 -15.29
N ALA A 4 -3.62 -28.09 -15.68
CA ALA A 4 -3.19 -28.32 -17.05
C ALA A 4 -3.58 -29.72 -17.59
N SER A 5 -3.57 -30.75 -16.73
CA SER A 5 -3.93 -32.13 -17.12
C SER A 5 -5.44 -32.32 -17.34
N GLU A 6 -6.27 -31.58 -16.60
CA GLU A 6 -7.74 -31.61 -16.73
C GLU A 6 -8.23 -30.85 -17.99
N PHE A 7 -7.48 -29.86 -18.46
CA PHE A 7 -7.87 -29.10 -19.65
C PHE A 7 -7.59 -29.84 -20.96
N GLN A 8 -6.54 -30.67 -20.99
CA GLN A 8 -6.14 -31.42 -22.19
C GLN A 8 -7.12 -32.54 -22.58
N THR A 9 -8.10 -32.89 -21.76
CA THR A 9 -8.91 -34.10 -21.96
C THR A 9 -10.42 -33.85 -22.00
N LYS A 10 -10.86 -32.60 -22.18
CA LYS A 10 -12.30 -32.29 -22.29
C LYS A 10 -12.92 -32.88 -23.56
N ASP A 11 -13.44 -34.11 -23.45
CA ASP A 11 -14.35 -34.89 -24.32
C ASP A 11 -14.06 -34.95 -25.82
N SER A 12 -12.99 -34.32 -26.28
CA SER A 12 -12.68 -34.09 -27.68
C SER A 12 -11.53 -34.99 -28.16
N ASN A 13 -10.90 -35.76 -27.26
CA ASN A 13 -9.72 -36.60 -27.53
C ASN A 13 -8.51 -35.87 -28.14
N TRP A 14 -8.46 -34.53 -28.05
CA TRP A 14 -7.30 -33.76 -28.50
C TRP A 14 -6.22 -33.72 -27.42
N SER A 15 -5.04 -34.27 -27.71
CA SER A 15 -3.86 -34.11 -26.85
C SER A 15 -2.94 -33.02 -27.39
N LEU A 16 -2.45 -32.13 -26.51
CA LEU A 16 -1.39 -31.19 -26.87
C LEU A 16 -0.11 -31.97 -27.21
N GLN A 17 0.34 -31.86 -28.46
CA GLN A 17 1.54 -32.55 -28.93
C GLN A 17 2.82 -31.77 -28.62
N GLU A 18 2.89 -30.49 -29.02
CA GLU A 18 4.06 -29.63 -28.82
C GLU A 18 3.67 -28.15 -28.81
N ILE A 19 4.36 -27.34 -27.99
CA ILE A 19 4.30 -25.87 -28.05
C ILE A 19 5.52 -25.41 -28.83
N MET A 20 5.32 -24.94 -30.07
CA MET A 20 6.42 -24.52 -30.94
C MET A 20 7.13 -23.27 -30.42
N PHE A 21 6.38 -22.30 -29.89
CA PHE A 21 6.91 -21.05 -29.32
C PHE A 21 5.99 -20.57 -28.20
N LEU A 22 6.58 -20.07 -27.10
CA LEU A 22 5.86 -19.49 -25.97
C LEU A 22 6.59 -18.25 -25.49
N ASP A 23 5.97 -17.09 -25.66
CA ASP A 23 6.45 -15.84 -25.08
C ASP A 23 5.69 -15.53 -23.79
N VAL A 24 6.38 -15.55 -22.66
CA VAL A 24 5.84 -15.13 -21.36
C VAL A 24 6.46 -13.81 -20.97
N ASN A 25 5.66 -12.74 -20.96
CA ASN A 25 6.11 -11.43 -20.52
C ASN A 25 5.75 -11.21 -19.04
N ILE A 26 6.74 -11.31 -18.16
CA ILE A 26 6.56 -11.10 -16.72
C ILE A 26 7.02 -9.68 -16.39
N ASN A 27 6.07 -8.80 -16.13
CA ASN A 27 6.36 -7.47 -15.62
C ASN A 27 6.46 -7.51 -14.09
N ARG A 28 7.53 -6.94 -13.54
CA ARG A 28 7.69 -6.81 -12.09
C ARG A 28 6.75 -5.70 -11.59
N PHE A 29 5.70 -6.07 -10.87
CA PHE A 29 4.83 -5.11 -10.22
C PHE A 29 5.54 -4.53 -8.99
N ASN A 30 6.06 -3.31 -9.12
CA ASN A 30 6.57 -2.54 -7.99
C ASN A 30 5.40 -1.81 -7.34
N SER A 31 4.71 -2.47 -6.41
CA SER A 31 3.70 -1.81 -5.58
C SER A 31 4.33 -0.68 -4.77
N ILE A 32 3.63 0.45 -4.63
CA ILE A 32 3.99 1.46 -3.64
C ILE A 32 3.99 0.77 -2.26
N ALA A 33 5.15 0.72 -1.62
CA ALA A 33 5.29 0.09 -0.30
C ALA A 33 5.10 1.15 0.78
N ALA A 34 3.98 1.09 1.50
CA ALA A 34 3.90 1.69 2.82
C ALA A 34 4.83 0.92 3.79
N SER A 35 5.33 1.59 4.83
CA SER A 35 6.37 1.07 5.72
C SER A 35 6.45 1.91 7.01
N SER A 36 7.59 1.87 7.68
CA SER A 36 8.12 2.90 8.57
C SER A 36 8.57 4.16 7.81
N TYR A 37 9.15 5.11 8.56
CA TYR A 37 9.71 6.35 8.04
C TYR A 37 10.63 6.10 6.83
N ILE A 38 10.33 6.83 5.75
CA ILE A 38 11.18 6.92 4.55
C ILE A 38 11.55 8.37 4.38
N GLU A 39 12.85 8.65 4.28
CA GLU A 39 13.35 10.00 4.08
C GLU A 39 12.84 10.56 2.74
N LEU A 40 12.29 11.78 2.78
CA LEU A 40 11.85 12.48 1.57
C LEU A 40 13.05 12.87 0.71
N SER A 41 12.87 12.92 -0.61
CA SER A 41 13.88 13.51 -1.48
C SER A 41 14.10 14.99 -1.13
N ILE A 42 15.35 15.45 -1.25
CA ILE A 42 15.77 16.83 -0.92
C ILE A 42 14.86 17.88 -1.55
N SER A 43 14.42 17.66 -2.80
CA SER A 43 13.52 18.55 -3.55
C SER A 43 12.15 18.77 -2.90
N ILE A 44 11.62 17.79 -2.17
CA ILE A 44 10.34 17.87 -1.47
C ILE A 44 10.57 18.39 -0.07
N ASN A 45 11.58 17.85 0.62
CA ASN A 45 11.90 18.23 1.99
C ASN A 45 12.19 19.74 2.10
N ASN A 46 12.92 20.31 1.13
CA ASN A 46 13.25 21.74 1.12
C ASN A 46 12.02 22.66 0.95
N LYS A 47 10.90 22.14 0.43
CA LYS A 47 9.67 22.95 0.29
C LYS A 47 8.93 23.12 1.61
N ASN A 48 9.13 22.21 2.57
CA ASN A 48 8.44 22.19 3.86
C ASN A 48 6.90 22.12 3.75
N ASP A 49 6.36 21.69 2.60
CA ASP A 49 4.90 21.58 2.37
C ASP A 49 4.35 20.17 2.67
N VAL A 50 5.23 19.21 2.97
CA VAL A 50 4.86 17.82 3.26
C VAL A 50 5.31 17.48 4.67
N LEU A 51 4.34 17.13 5.51
CA LEU A 51 4.63 16.57 6.83
C LEU A 51 5.01 15.09 6.68
N ASN A 52 6.25 14.75 7.05
CA ASN A 52 6.74 13.37 7.06
C ASN A 52 6.93 12.91 8.50
N ILE A 53 6.15 11.92 8.92
CA ILE A 53 6.15 11.44 10.31
C ILE A 53 7.24 10.38 10.49
N GLU A 54 8.04 10.53 11.53
CA GLU A 54 9.23 9.72 11.82
C GLU A 54 8.87 8.46 12.62
N ASN A 55 8.00 7.62 12.07
CA ASN A 55 7.55 6.39 12.72
C ASN A 55 8.54 5.21 12.56
N GLN A 56 8.64 4.37 13.60
CA GLN A 56 9.53 3.18 13.63
C GLN A 56 8.80 1.87 13.31
N ASP A 57 7.47 1.87 13.35
CA ASP A 57 6.61 0.73 13.00
C ASP A 57 6.21 0.76 11.52
N ASN A 58 5.45 -0.24 11.03
CA ASN A 58 4.99 -0.28 9.63
C ASN A 58 3.68 0.48 9.40
N ALA A 59 3.38 1.48 10.22
CA ALA A 59 2.08 2.15 10.27
C ALA A 59 2.09 3.58 9.71
N CYS A 60 2.97 3.91 8.75
CA CYS A 60 3.08 5.28 8.22
C CYS A 60 1.74 5.83 7.72
N PHE A 61 0.92 4.99 7.06
CA PHE A 61 -0.42 5.35 6.61
C PHE A 61 -1.30 5.84 7.77
N ALA A 62 -1.34 5.09 8.87
CA ALA A 62 -2.17 5.42 10.02
C ALA A 62 -1.70 6.70 10.71
N TRP A 63 -0.38 6.84 10.88
CA TRP A 63 0.21 8.06 11.41
C TRP A 63 -0.08 9.28 10.53
N SER A 64 0.03 9.16 9.20
CA SER A 64 -0.29 10.26 8.27
C SER A 64 -1.74 10.70 8.37
N ILE A 65 -2.68 9.77 8.51
CA ILE A 65 -4.09 10.11 8.72
C ILE A 65 -4.27 10.80 10.08
N ASN A 66 -3.65 10.30 11.14
CA ASN A 66 -3.72 10.95 12.46
C ASN A 66 -3.24 12.39 12.44
N ALA A 67 -2.10 12.67 11.80
CA ALA A 67 -1.59 14.03 11.70
C ALA A 67 -2.46 14.96 10.85
N ALA A 68 -3.28 14.42 9.95
CA ALA A 68 -4.24 15.21 9.20
C ALA A 68 -5.51 15.54 10.00
N ILE A 69 -5.87 14.71 11.00
CA ILE A 69 -7.10 14.85 11.78
C ILE A 69 -6.87 15.59 13.10
N PHE A 70 -5.75 15.31 13.77
CA PHE A 70 -5.46 15.81 15.11
C PHE A 70 -4.35 16.85 15.09
N PRO A 71 -4.48 17.95 15.86
CA PRO A 71 -3.39 18.89 16.03
C PRO A 71 -2.22 18.22 16.76
N ALA A 72 -1.00 18.55 16.34
CA ALA A 72 0.21 18.05 16.99
C ALA A 72 0.41 18.69 18.38
N GLU A 73 0.73 17.85 19.37
CA GLU A 73 1.25 18.28 20.66
C GLU A 73 2.79 18.19 20.65
N GLY A 74 3.44 19.27 20.24
CA GLY A 74 4.92 19.34 20.16
C GLY A 74 5.43 19.28 18.72
N ASP A 75 6.42 18.42 18.47
CA ASP A 75 7.00 18.28 17.13
C ASP A 75 6.05 17.48 16.22
N PRO A 76 5.46 18.09 15.17
CA PRO A 76 4.49 17.42 14.31
C PRO A 76 5.07 16.21 13.56
N LYS A 77 6.40 16.08 13.45
CA LYS A 77 7.02 14.91 12.83
C LYS A 77 7.05 13.70 13.75
N ASN A 78 6.91 13.90 15.05
CA ASN A 78 7.01 12.83 16.03
C ASN A 78 5.66 12.11 16.16
N PRO A 79 5.59 10.77 15.99
CA PRO A 79 4.36 10.01 16.23
C PRO A 79 3.74 10.26 17.61
N SER A 80 4.57 10.48 18.65
CA SER A 80 4.10 10.71 20.02
C SER A 80 3.38 12.05 20.23
N SER A 81 3.45 12.96 19.26
CA SER A 81 2.68 14.21 19.28
C SER A 81 1.21 14.03 18.91
N TYR A 82 0.78 12.81 18.64
CA TYR A 82 -0.61 12.46 18.32
C TYR A 82 -1.09 11.30 19.21
N PRO A 83 -2.41 11.15 19.41
CA PRO A 83 -2.97 9.92 19.95
C PRO A 83 -2.52 8.71 19.14
N HIS A 84 -2.44 7.53 19.78
CA HIS A 84 -2.11 6.30 19.06
C HIS A 84 -3.19 5.99 18.02
N TYR A 85 -2.82 5.64 16.79
CA TYR A 85 -3.76 5.51 15.67
C TYR A 85 -4.88 4.49 15.90
N ASP A 86 -4.58 3.37 16.55
CA ASP A 86 -5.58 2.33 16.86
C ASP A 86 -6.66 2.76 17.87
N THR A 87 -6.53 3.93 18.50
CA THR A 87 -7.53 4.41 19.47
C THR A 87 -8.73 5.08 18.81
N LEU A 88 -8.55 5.61 17.59
CA LEU A 88 -9.51 6.51 16.94
C LEU A 88 -9.89 6.05 15.53
N LEU A 89 -9.05 5.24 14.90
CA LEU A 89 -9.26 4.72 13.56
C LEU A 89 -9.49 3.20 13.59
N ASP A 90 -10.44 2.74 12.78
CA ASP A 90 -10.74 1.33 12.61
C ASP A 90 -9.90 0.72 11.46
N PHE A 91 -9.02 -0.20 11.84
CA PHE A 91 -8.17 -0.99 10.94
C PHE A 91 -8.56 -2.48 10.92
N GLN A 92 -9.76 -2.86 11.37
CA GLN A 92 -10.16 -4.27 11.45
C GLN A 92 -10.05 -5.02 10.11
N GLY A 93 -9.21 -6.06 10.11
CA GLY A 93 -8.91 -6.86 8.93
C GLY A 93 -8.18 -6.09 7.84
N ILE A 94 -7.41 -5.06 8.21
CA ILE A 94 -6.42 -4.40 7.36
C ILE A 94 -5.06 -4.68 7.97
N ASP A 95 -4.20 -5.37 7.22
CA ASP A 95 -2.84 -5.66 7.66
C ASP A 95 -1.92 -4.47 7.41
N PHE A 96 -1.00 -4.24 8.33
CA PHE A 96 0.10 -3.31 8.12
C PHE A 96 1.30 -3.99 7.43
N PRO A 97 2.01 -3.28 6.53
CA PRO A 97 1.67 -1.95 6.01
C PRO A 97 0.45 -1.95 5.09
N VAL A 98 -0.38 -0.91 5.18
CA VAL A 98 -1.65 -0.79 4.43
C VAL A 98 -1.38 -0.82 2.93
N LYS A 99 -2.07 -1.74 2.23
CA LYS A 99 -1.99 -1.86 0.76
C LYS A 99 -2.98 -0.91 0.11
N LEU A 100 -2.64 -0.40 -1.08
CA LEU A 100 -3.53 0.50 -1.85
C LEU A 100 -4.96 -0.06 -2.04
N LYS A 101 -5.08 -1.37 -2.27
CA LYS A 101 -6.38 -2.04 -2.42
C LYS A 101 -7.25 -1.99 -1.16
N ASP A 102 -6.63 -1.89 0.02
CA ASP A 102 -7.29 -1.92 1.32
C ASP A 102 -7.66 -0.50 1.79
N ILE A 103 -7.16 0.55 1.12
CA ILE A 103 -7.55 1.95 1.40
C ILE A 103 -9.06 2.13 1.25
N LYS A 104 -9.67 1.54 0.22
CA LYS A 104 -11.12 1.68 0.04
C LYS A 104 -11.92 1.08 1.20
N LYS A 105 -11.40 -0.01 1.77
CA LYS A 105 -11.99 -0.63 2.96
C LYS A 105 -11.86 0.30 4.17
N PHE A 106 -10.67 0.87 4.39
CA PHE A 106 -10.41 1.86 5.43
C PHE A 106 -11.34 3.07 5.33
N GLU A 107 -11.48 3.66 4.14
CA GLU A 107 -12.36 4.81 3.88
C GLU A 107 -13.79 4.54 4.32
N ASN A 108 -14.34 3.38 3.94
CA ASN A 108 -15.71 2.99 4.25
C ASN A 108 -15.91 2.76 5.76
N MET A 109 -14.91 2.22 6.46
CA MET A 109 -15.00 1.94 7.90
C MET A 109 -14.92 3.20 8.75
N ASN A 110 -14.16 4.21 8.30
CA ASN A 110 -13.89 5.42 9.07
C ASN A 110 -14.68 6.65 8.58
N ASN A 111 -15.42 6.54 7.47
CA ASN A 111 -16.08 7.66 6.78
C ASN A 111 -15.10 8.80 6.45
N ILE A 112 -13.91 8.42 5.95
CA ILE A 112 -12.83 9.32 5.52
C ILE A 112 -12.59 9.10 4.03
N SER A 113 -12.22 10.15 3.30
CA SER A 113 -11.75 10.04 1.91
C SER A 113 -10.25 10.30 1.84
N VAL A 114 -9.51 9.45 1.15
CA VAL A 114 -8.05 9.48 1.06
C VAL A 114 -7.62 9.58 -0.40
N ASN A 115 -6.86 10.63 -0.73
CA ASN A 115 -6.23 10.78 -2.04
C ASN A 115 -4.77 10.31 -1.99
N VAL A 116 -4.38 9.45 -2.92
CA VAL A 116 -3.00 8.95 -3.02
C VAL A 116 -2.34 9.51 -4.26
N PHE A 117 -1.21 10.20 -4.07
CA PHE A 117 -0.40 10.76 -5.15
C PHE A 117 0.94 10.04 -5.25
N GLY A 118 1.30 9.63 -6.47
CA GLY A 118 2.61 9.08 -6.78
C GLY A 118 3.54 10.18 -7.31
N ILE A 119 4.80 10.16 -6.88
CA ILE A 119 5.82 11.05 -7.42
C ILE A 119 6.63 10.26 -8.44
N GLN A 120 6.61 10.73 -9.68
CA GLN A 120 7.49 10.17 -10.71
C GLN A 120 8.90 10.67 -10.45
N ARG A 121 9.85 9.75 -10.26
CA ARG A 121 11.27 10.10 -10.30
C ARG A 121 11.61 10.44 -11.75
N LEU A 122 11.95 11.70 -11.99
CA LEU A 122 12.56 12.17 -13.24
C LEU A 122 13.98 11.63 -13.36
#